data_AF-A0A3N5TDT1-F1
#
_entry.id   AF-A0A3N5TDT1-F1
#
_cell.length_a   1.000
_cell.length_b   1.000
_cell.length_c   1.000
_cell.angle_alpha   90.00
_cell.angle_beta   90.00
_cell.angle_gamma   90.00
#
_symmetry.space_group_name_H-M   'P 1'
#
loop_
_entity.id
_entity.type
_entity.pdbx_description
1 polymer ?
#
loop_
_entity_poly.entity_id
_entity_poly.type
_entity_poly.pdbx_seq_one_letter_code
_entity_poly.pdbx_strand_id
1 'polypeptide(L)'
;MNRVSTNMATLDSQYHTMMREWEMNRAQNRMQSGLRIQDLRDDPLAAAKSTRLGSTVVRMEQYSKNIDTLSENLTVTEEKITGALERIHRLRELAVQGANGIYDKEQMGDMAREVDQHLEALAEIANSQDGLGNSIFAGFDAKQSPFMVLRGRVENGVGDHIVEVLYRGDIGRNRA
;
A
#
# COMPACT_ATOMS: atom_id res chain seq x y z
N MET A 1 -69.13 -48.38 -22.88
CA MET A 1 -68.83 -48.47 -21.44
C MET A 1 -67.58 -47.64 -21.19
N ASN A 2 -67.74 -46.39 -20.75
CA ASN A 2 -66.59 -45.52 -20.47
C ASN A 2 -66.15 -45.81 -19.03
N ARG A 3 -64.93 -46.34 -18.85
CA ARG A 3 -64.35 -46.44 -17.51
C ARG A 3 -64.19 -45.01 -17.00
N VAL A 4 -64.92 -44.65 -15.94
CA VAL A 4 -64.72 -43.38 -15.25
C VAL A 4 -63.39 -43.50 -14.50
N SER A 5 -62.32 -43.11 -15.19
CA SER A 5 -60.98 -42.99 -14.61
C SER A 5 -60.87 -41.65 -13.88
N THR A 6 -61.75 -41.43 -12.90
CA THR A 6 -61.68 -40.26 -12.01
C THR A 6 -60.34 -40.20 -11.30
N ASN A 7 -59.77 -41.35 -10.93
CA ASN A 7 -58.49 -41.39 -10.25
C ASN A 7 -57.33 -40.89 -11.14
N MET A 8 -57.31 -41.18 -12.45
CA MET A 8 -56.26 -40.65 -13.32
C MET A 8 -56.43 -39.16 -13.59
N ALA A 9 -57.66 -38.69 -13.84
CA ALA A 9 -57.91 -37.26 -14.04
C ALA A 9 -57.61 -36.44 -12.78
N THR A 10 -57.95 -36.97 -11.60
CA THR A 10 -57.60 -36.35 -10.32
C THR A 10 -56.10 -36.36 -10.06
N LEU A 11 -55.39 -37.47 -10.29
CA LEU A 11 -53.92 -37.54 -10.15
C LEU A 11 -53.20 -36.59 -11.12
N ASP A 12 -53.66 -36.49 -12.36
CA ASP A 12 -53.12 -35.58 -13.36
C ASP A 12 -53.30 -34.10 -12.94
N SER A 13 -54.50 -33.76 -12.46
CA SER A 13 -54.77 -32.42 -11.92
C SER A 13 -53.91 -32.10 -10.68
N GLN A 14 -53.69 -33.07 -9.78
CA GLN A 14 -52.82 -32.91 -8.62
C GLN A 14 -51.35 -32.72 -9.02
N TYR A 15 -50.86 -33.50 -10.00
CA TYR A 15 -49.51 -33.36 -10.55
C TYR A 15 -49.32 -31.97 -11.17
N HIS A 16 -50.26 -31.50 -11.98
CA HIS A 16 -50.20 -30.18 -12.59
C HIS A 16 -50.27 -29.05 -11.55
N THR A 17 -51.05 -29.19 -10.49
CA THR A 17 -51.07 -28.23 -9.38
C THR A 17 -49.72 -28.19 -8.66
N MET A 18 -49.13 -29.35 -8.35
CA MET A 18 -47.81 -29.44 -7.70
C MET A 18 -46.71 -28.81 -8.56
N MET A 19 -46.73 -29.01 -9.88
CA MET A 19 -45.79 -28.37 -10.81
C MET A 19 -45.95 -26.84 -10.81
N ARG A 20 -47.18 -26.32 -10.79
CA ARG A 20 -47.44 -24.87 -10.73
C ARG A 20 -46.99 -24.25 -9.42
N GLU A 21 -47.19 -24.94 -8.29
CA GLU A 21 -46.68 -24.49 -6.99
C GLU A 21 -45.15 -24.40 -6.99
N TRP A 22 -44.46 -25.37 -7.61
CA TRP A 22 -43.00 -25.34 -7.73
C TRP A 22 -42.51 -24.16 -8.61
N GLU A 23 -43.15 -23.93 -9.74
CA GLU A 23 -42.85 -22.78 -10.62
C GLU A 23 -43.10 -21.44 -9.92
N MET A 24 -44.20 -21.33 -9.18
CA MET A 24 -44.53 -20.13 -8.41
C MET A 24 -43.50 -19.86 -7.31
N ASN A 25 -43.09 -20.88 -6.57
CA ASN A 25 -42.02 -20.76 -5.56
C ASN A 25 -40.69 -20.32 -6.19
N ARG A 26 -40.33 -20.88 -7.35
CA ARG A 26 -39.12 -20.48 -8.08
C ARG A 26 -39.18 -19.02 -8.56
N ALA A 27 -40.32 -18.58 -9.06
CA ALA A 27 -40.54 -17.18 -9.44
C ALA A 27 -40.44 -16.24 -8.24
N GLN A 28 -41.05 -16.60 -7.10
CA GLN A 28 -40.93 -15.84 -5.85
C GLN A 28 -39.48 -15.76 -5.37
N ASN A 29 -38.72 -16.86 -5.40
CA ASN A 29 -37.31 -16.84 -4.99
C ASN A 29 -36.42 -15.98 -5.90
N ARG A 30 -36.67 -15.99 -7.22
CA ARG A 30 -35.99 -15.07 -8.16
C ARG A 30 -36.36 -13.62 -7.92
N MET A 31 -37.63 -13.36 -7.60
CA MET A 31 -38.10 -12.02 -7.26
C MET A 31 -37.48 -11.52 -5.95
N GLN A 32 -37.39 -12.36 -4.93
CA GLN A 32 -36.78 -12.02 -3.64
C GLN A 32 -35.27 -11.81 -3.74
N SER A 33 -34.57 -12.67 -4.48
CA SER A 33 -33.10 -12.56 -4.66
C SER A 33 -32.70 -11.49 -5.68
N GLY A 34 -33.60 -11.12 -6.60
CA GLY A 34 -33.28 -10.26 -7.75
C GLY A 34 -32.33 -10.92 -8.76
N LEU A 35 -31.94 -12.18 -8.55
CA LEU A 35 -30.98 -12.89 -9.38
C LEU A 35 -31.72 -13.81 -10.35
N ARG A 36 -31.34 -13.73 -11.64
CA ARG A 36 -31.87 -14.64 -12.67
C ARG A 36 -31.43 -16.10 -12.44
N ILE A 37 -30.19 -16.28 -11.95
CA ILE A 37 -29.55 -17.58 -11.72
C ILE A 37 -29.40 -17.74 -10.22
N GLN A 38 -30.17 -18.65 -9.64
CA GLN A 38 -30.16 -18.93 -8.21
C GLN A 38 -29.25 -20.12 -7.89
N ASP A 39 -29.32 -21.17 -8.69
CA ASP A 39 -28.46 -22.35 -8.60
C ASP A 39 -27.55 -22.48 -9.82
N LEU A 40 -26.32 -22.94 -9.63
CA LEU A 40 -25.40 -23.27 -10.74
C LEU A 40 -25.96 -24.34 -11.69
N ARG A 41 -26.95 -25.11 -11.23
CA ARG A 41 -27.63 -26.16 -12.00
C ARG A 41 -28.64 -25.59 -13.00
N ASP A 42 -29.14 -24.38 -12.77
CA ASP A 42 -30.16 -23.73 -13.61
C ASP A 42 -29.61 -23.31 -14.98
N ASP A 43 -28.37 -22.80 -15.00
CA ASP A 43 -27.64 -22.38 -16.21
C ASP A 43 -26.13 -22.44 -15.91
N PRO A 44 -25.48 -23.60 -16.09
CA PRO A 44 -24.08 -23.79 -15.70
C PRO A 44 -23.12 -22.89 -16.51
N LEU A 45 -23.46 -22.56 -17.75
CA LEU A 45 -22.65 -21.69 -18.60
C LEU A 45 -22.69 -20.23 -18.11
N ALA A 46 -23.89 -19.70 -17.87
CA ALA A 46 -24.02 -18.34 -17.38
C ALA A 46 -23.54 -18.21 -15.93
N ALA A 47 -23.73 -19.24 -15.09
CA ALA A 47 -23.18 -19.30 -13.75
C ALA A 47 -21.64 -19.26 -13.78
N ALA A 48 -20.99 -20.08 -14.61
CA ALA A 48 -19.53 -20.07 -14.76
C ALA A 48 -18.97 -18.72 -15.26
N LYS A 49 -19.70 -18.04 -16.16
CA LYS A 49 -19.34 -16.69 -16.60
C LYS A 49 -19.47 -15.68 -15.46
N SER A 50 -20.56 -15.76 -14.69
CA SER A 50 -20.82 -14.87 -13.55
C SER A 50 -19.77 -15.04 -12.45
N THR A 51 -19.45 -16.27 -12.07
CA THR A 51 -18.39 -16.53 -11.07
C THR A 51 -17.03 -16.06 -11.55
N ARG A 52 -16.69 -16.25 -12.83
CA ARG A 52 -15.45 -15.72 -13.40
C ARG A 52 -15.41 -14.20 -13.32
N LEU A 53 -16.50 -13.52 -13.72
CA LEU A 53 -16.59 -12.06 -13.61
C LEU A 53 -16.49 -11.59 -12.16
N GLY A 54 -17.17 -12.24 -11.22
CA GLY A 54 -17.05 -11.97 -9.79
C GLY A 54 -15.62 -12.11 -9.29
N SER A 55 -14.91 -13.16 -9.71
CA SER A 55 -13.49 -13.33 -9.37
C SER A 55 -12.62 -12.20 -9.93
N THR A 56 -12.94 -11.71 -11.13
CA THR A 56 -12.23 -10.57 -11.74
C THR A 56 -12.49 -9.29 -10.97
N VAL A 57 -13.73 -9.04 -10.56
CA VAL A 57 -14.09 -7.87 -9.73
C VAL A 57 -13.31 -7.91 -8.42
N VAL A 58 -13.31 -9.04 -7.70
CA VAL A 58 -12.54 -9.17 -6.44
C VAL A 58 -11.04 -8.93 -6.66
N ARG A 59 -10.46 -9.43 -7.76
CA ARG A 59 -9.06 -9.14 -8.10
C ARG A 59 -8.83 -7.65 -8.39
N MET A 60 -9.74 -7.01 -9.12
CA MET A 60 -9.67 -5.57 -9.40
C MET A 60 -9.79 -4.73 -8.13
N GLU A 61 -10.66 -5.11 -7.20
CA GLU A 61 -10.76 -4.46 -5.88
C GLU A 61 -9.45 -4.57 -5.10
N GLN A 62 -8.81 -5.74 -5.11
CA GLN A 62 -7.51 -5.92 -4.48
C GLN A 62 -6.42 -5.08 -5.16
N TYR A 63 -6.41 -5.02 -6.50
CA TYR A 63 -5.47 -4.15 -7.22
C TYR A 63 -5.69 -2.68 -6.92
N SER A 64 -6.93 -2.22 -6.80
CA SER A 64 -7.24 -0.85 -6.38
C SER A 64 -6.65 -0.55 -5.01
N LYS A 65 -6.91 -1.41 -4.02
CA LYS A 65 -6.34 -1.25 -2.67
C LYS A 65 -4.82 -1.22 -2.68
N ASN A 66 -4.18 -2.11 -3.45
CA ASN A 66 -2.73 -2.12 -3.58
C ASN A 66 -2.19 -0.82 -4.20
N ILE A 67 -2.88 -0.27 -5.21
CA ILE A 67 -2.52 1.01 -5.83
C ILE A 67 -2.66 2.15 -4.82
N ASP A 68 -3.75 2.16 -4.03
CA ASP A 68 -3.98 3.19 -3.02
C ASP A 68 -2.85 3.18 -1.98
N THR A 69 -2.50 2.01 -1.44
CA THR A 69 -1.37 1.88 -0.49
C THR A 69 -0.03 2.28 -1.11
N LEU A 70 0.22 1.91 -2.38
CA LEU A 70 1.45 2.33 -3.07
C LEU A 70 1.50 3.84 -3.31
N SER A 71 0.36 4.45 -3.63
CA SER A 71 0.25 5.90 -3.82
C SER A 71 0.53 6.64 -2.52
N GLU A 72 -0.05 6.20 -1.40
CA GLU A 72 0.20 6.77 -0.08
C GLU A 72 1.69 6.70 0.28
N ASN A 73 2.31 5.53 0.09
CA ASN A 73 3.73 5.34 0.35
C ASN A 73 4.61 6.24 -0.54
N LEU A 74 4.24 6.42 -1.81
CA LEU A 74 4.96 7.31 -2.73
C LEU A 74 4.86 8.76 -2.26
N THR A 75 3.66 9.24 -1.89
CA THR A 75 3.46 10.60 -1.38
C THR A 75 4.31 10.88 -0.14
N VAL A 76 4.32 9.96 0.84
CA VAL A 76 5.16 10.10 2.03
C VAL A 76 6.64 10.14 1.64
N THR A 77 7.07 9.29 0.71
CA THR A 77 8.46 9.26 0.24
C THR A 77 8.85 10.59 -0.43
N GLU A 78 7.99 11.15 -1.28
CA GLU A 78 8.21 12.43 -1.94
C GLU A 78 8.28 13.60 -0.95
N GLU A 79 7.43 13.61 0.07
CA GLU A 79 7.48 14.60 1.15
C GLU A 79 8.82 14.55 1.91
N LYS A 80 9.30 13.35 2.23
CA LYS A 80 10.61 13.16 2.87
C LYS A 80 11.76 13.64 1.98
N ILE A 81 11.74 13.29 0.70
CA ILE A 81 12.77 13.74 -0.27
C ILE A 81 12.75 15.26 -0.42
N THR A 82 11.57 15.87 -0.48
CA THR A 82 11.43 17.33 -0.58
C THR A 82 12.01 18.02 0.65
N GLY A 83 11.70 17.51 1.85
CA GLY A 83 12.30 18.01 3.09
C GLY A 83 13.83 17.85 3.12
N ALA A 84 14.37 16.73 2.60
CA ALA A 84 15.81 16.55 2.47
C ALA A 84 16.44 17.57 1.51
N LEU A 85 15.79 17.85 0.38
CA LEU A 85 16.26 18.82 -0.61
C LEU A 85 16.40 20.22 0.01
N GLU A 86 15.43 20.67 0.81
CA GLU A 86 15.49 21.95 1.51
C GLU A 86 16.69 22.03 2.46
N ARG A 87 16.99 20.96 3.20
CA ARG A 87 18.18 20.90 4.07
C ARG A 87 19.48 20.95 3.27
N ILE A 88 19.55 20.26 2.13
CA ILE A 88 20.72 20.29 1.23
C ILE A 88 20.92 21.69 0.65
N HIS A 89 19.85 22.40 0.31
CA HIS A 89 19.95 23.79 -0.13
C HIS A 89 20.56 24.69 0.96
N ARG A 90 20.09 24.56 2.20
CA ARG A 90 20.64 25.32 3.34
C ARG A 90 22.11 24.97 3.61
N LEU A 91 22.48 23.69 3.56
CA LEU A 91 23.87 23.26 3.65
C LEU A 91 24.75 23.87 2.57
N ARG A 92 24.25 23.97 1.33
CA ARG A 92 24.97 24.62 0.23
C ARG A 92 25.15 26.12 0.48
N GLU A 93 24.15 26.81 1.02
CA GLU A 93 24.28 28.22 1.42
C GLU A 93 25.38 28.40 2.46
N LEU A 94 25.38 27.58 3.51
CA LEU A 94 26.40 27.61 4.57
C LEU A 94 27.79 27.30 4.03
N ALA A 95 27.91 26.35 3.09
CA ALA A 95 29.19 26.03 2.45
C ALA A 95 29.74 27.20 1.62
N VAL A 96 28.87 27.91 0.88
CA VAL A 96 29.27 29.10 0.12
C VAL A 96 29.62 30.26 1.06
N GLN A 97 28.87 30.43 2.16
CA GLN A 97 29.17 31.44 3.18
C GLN A 97 30.53 31.15 3.82
N GLY A 98 30.75 29.94 4.32
CA GLY A 98 32.01 29.53 4.95
C GLY A 98 33.23 29.59 4.02
N ALA A 99 33.04 29.47 2.70
CA ALA A 99 34.10 29.67 1.71
C ALA A 99 34.57 31.14 1.59
N ASN A 100 33.75 32.10 2.02
CA ASN A 100 34.15 33.50 2.07
C ASN A 100 35.01 33.73 3.33
N GLY A 101 36.30 34.05 3.16
CA GLY A 101 37.28 34.20 4.24
C GLY A 101 37.13 35.44 5.14
N ILE A 102 35.91 35.97 5.28
CA ILE A 102 35.60 37.18 6.05
C ILE A 102 35.14 36.85 7.47
N TYR A 103 34.80 35.58 7.74
CA TYR A 103 34.32 35.12 9.03
C TYR A 103 35.48 34.82 9.99
N ASP A 104 35.30 35.11 11.27
CA ASP A 104 36.25 34.72 12.32
C ASP A 104 36.06 33.25 12.74
N LYS A 105 36.94 32.77 13.63
CA LYS A 105 36.91 31.37 14.10
C LYS A 105 35.65 31.03 14.92
N GLU A 106 35.08 32.00 15.63
CA GLU A 106 33.87 31.79 16.44
C GLU A 106 32.66 31.62 15.52
N GLN A 107 32.52 32.51 14.54
CA GLN A 107 31.49 32.47 13.50
C GLN A 107 31.58 31.20 12.65
N MET A 108 32.79 30.76 12.29
CA MET A 108 32.98 29.46 11.62
C MET A 108 32.56 28.28 12.50
N GLY A 109 32.78 28.37 13.81
CA GLY A 109 32.33 27.36 14.78
C GLY A 109 30.80 27.31 14.92
N ASP A 110 30.12 28.46 14.89
CA ASP A 110 28.65 28.53 14.85
C ASP A 110 28.09 27.92 13.56
N MET A 111 28.66 28.26 12.40
CA MET A 111 28.26 27.68 11.11
C MET A 111 28.46 26.16 11.06
N ALA A 112 29.56 25.65 11.62
CA ALA A 112 29.80 24.21 11.72
C ALA A 112 28.73 23.50 12.56
N ARG A 113 28.29 24.11 13.66
CA ARG A 113 27.18 23.58 14.47
C ARG A 113 25.86 23.56 13.70
N GLU A 114 25.57 24.58 12.90
CA GLU A 114 24.37 24.60 12.05
C GLU A 114 24.42 23.51 10.97
N VAL A 115 25.60 23.27 10.38
CA VAL A 115 25.82 22.17 9.42
C VAL A 115 25.53 20.81 10.07
N ASP A 116 26.05 20.55 11.28
CA ASP A 116 25.78 19.30 11.99
C ASP A 116 24.28 19.10 12.26
N GLN A 117 23.56 20.15 12.66
CA GLN A 117 22.11 20.08 12.88
C GLN A 117 21.36 19.71 11.59
N HIS A 118 21.77 20.26 10.44
CA HIS A 118 21.17 19.89 9.15
C HIS A 118 21.52 18.47 8.71
N LEU A 119 22.74 18.00 8.98
CA LEU A 119 23.15 16.62 8.70
C LEU A 119 22.41 15.63 9.61
N GLU A 120 22.18 15.97 10.87
CA GLU A 120 21.38 15.17 11.79
C GLU A 120 19.92 15.08 11.33
N ALA A 121 19.32 16.21 10.95
CA ALA A 121 17.98 16.22 10.38
C ALA A 121 17.89 15.40 9.07
N LEU A 122 18.92 15.43 8.22
CA LEU A 122 18.98 14.59 7.02
C LEU A 122 19.04 13.09 7.37
N ALA A 123 19.79 12.72 8.41
CA ALA A 123 19.85 11.33 8.87
C ALA A 123 18.50 10.86 9.46
N GLU A 124 17.77 11.73 10.15
CA GLU A 124 16.41 11.44 10.63
C GLU A 124 15.44 11.24 9.45
N ILE A 125 15.50 12.10 8.44
CA ILE A 125 14.69 11.96 7.22
C ILE A 125 15.04 10.64 6.51
N ALA A 126 16.32 10.33 6.38
CA ALA A 126 16.79 9.11 5.73
C ALA A 126 16.43 7.83 6.51
N ASN A 127 16.19 7.93 7.81
CA ASN A 127 15.70 6.84 8.67
C ASN A 127 14.17 6.84 8.86
N SER A 128 13.42 7.65 8.09
CA SER A 128 11.96 7.71 8.18
C SER A 128 11.30 6.37 7.84
N GLN A 129 10.17 6.12 8.50
CA GLN A 129 9.36 4.91 8.36
C GLN A 129 8.02 5.22 7.69
N ASP A 130 7.44 4.22 7.03
CA ASP A 130 6.09 4.25 6.49
C ASP A 130 5.03 4.05 7.60
N GLY A 131 3.74 4.12 7.24
CA GLY A 131 2.63 3.90 8.17
C GLY A 131 2.53 2.47 8.72
N LEU A 132 3.31 1.53 8.18
CA LEU A 132 3.38 0.13 8.61
C LEU A 132 4.65 -0.15 9.46
N GLY A 133 5.50 0.86 9.70
CA GLY A 133 6.73 0.77 10.48
C GLY A 133 7.95 0.27 9.68
N ASN A 134 7.87 0.22 8.35
CA ASN A 134 8.98 -0.14 7.49
C ASN A 134 9.83 1.09 7.14
N SER A 135 11.15 0.97 7.16
CA SER A 135 12.05 2.02 6.69
C SER A 135 11.92 2.25 5.18
N ILE A 136 11.65 3.49 4.79
CA ILE A 136 11.37 3.88 3.39
C ILE A 136 12.64 3.76 2.53
N PHE A 137 13.80 4.07 3.09
CA PHE A 137 15.07 4.18 2.36
C PHE A 137 16.03 2.99 2.60
N ALA A 138 15.54 1.87 3.16
CA ALA A 138 16.35 0.71 3.52
C ALA A 138 16.49 -0.37 2.43
N GLY A 139 15.91 -0.14 1.26
CA GLY A 139 15.88 -1.14 0.19
C GLY A 139 15.01 -2.32 0.59
N PHE A 140 15.53 -3.55 0.49
CA PHE A 140 14.79 -4.75 0.88
C PHE A 140 14.76 -5.00 2.39
N ASP A 141 15.70 -4.43 3.15
CA ASP A 141 15.76 -4.62 4.60
C ASP A 141 14.90 -3.59 5.34
N ALA A 142 13.59 -3.70 5.14
CA ALA A 142 12.58 -2.79 5.65
C ALA A 142 12.54 -2.63 7.18
N LYS A 143 13.15 -3.54 7.95
CA LYS A 143 13.05 -3.57 9.42
C LYS A 143 14.27 -2.98 10.13
N GLN A 144 15.32 -2.65 9.41
CA GLN A 144 16.54 -2.08 9.98
C GLN A 144 16.64 -0.59 9.66
N SER A 145 17.14 0.20 10.63
CA SER A 145 17.51 1.59 10.38
C SER A 145 18.62 1.66 9.31
N PRO A 146 18.37 2.28 8.14
CA PRO A 146 19.31 2.23 7.03
C PRO A 146 20.53 3.11 7.18
N PHE A 147 20.48 4.21 7.92
CA PHE A 147 21.59 5.14 8.06
C PHE A 147 22.05 5.23 9.51
N MET A 148 23.36 5.06 9.71
CA MET A 148 24.02 5.25 11.00
C MET A 148 24.96 6.44 10.94
N VAL A 149 24.76 7.42 11.83
CA VAL A 149 25.60 8.61 11.93
C VAL A 149 26.75 8.32 12.88
N LEU A 150 27.99 8.50 12.41
CA LEU A 150 29.20 8.39 13.19
C LEU A 150 29.74 9.79 13.47
N ARG A 151 29.86 10.11 14.76
CA ARG A 151 30.43 11.36 15.24
C ARG A 151 31.90 11.15 15.60
N GLY A 152 32.73 12.14 15.29
CA GLY A 152 34.15 12.10 15.59
C GLY A 152 34.76 13.50 15.65
N ARG A 153 36.00 13.56 16.12
CA ARG A 153 36.73 14.83 16.25
C ARG A 153 37.43 15.17 14.95
N VAL A 154 37.09 16.33 14.39
CA VAL A 154 37.74 16.86 13.18
C VAL A 154 38.98 17.66 13.57
N GLU A 155 40.06 17.54 12.81
CA GLU A 155 41.30 18.29 13.04
C GLU A 155 41.03 19.81 12.92
N ASN A 156 41.42 20.58 13.93
CA ASN A 156 41.09 22.02 14.10
C ASN A 156 39.60 22.37 14.33
N GLY A 157 38.72 21.39 14.55
CA GLY A 157 37.30 21.61 14.90
C GLY A 157 37.04 21.79 16.41
N VAL A 158 35.93 22.45 16.75
CA VAL A 158 35.46 22.64 18.14
C VAL A 158 34.30 21.68 18.41
N GLY A 159 34.61 20.53 19.01
CA GLY A 159 33.63 19.52 19.43
C GLY A 159 33.63 18.24 18.59
N ASP A 160 32.63 17.39 18.84
CA ASP A 160 32.35 16.20 18.04
C ASP A 160 31.40 16.59 16.90
N HIS A 161 31.85 16.39 15.67
CA HIS A 161 31.10 16.67 14.46
C HIS A 161 30.73 15.37 13.76
N ILE A 162 29.76 15.40 12.83
CA ILE A 162 29.44 14.22 12.03
C ILE A 162 30.58 13.98 11.02
N VAL A 163 31.26 12.83 11.13
CA VAL A 163 32.41 12.49 10.28
C VAL A 163 32.00 11.57 9.14
N GLU A 164 31.08 10.63 9.40
CA GLU A 164 30.67 9.64 8.43
C GLU A 164 29.19 9.25 8.64
N VAL A 165 28.50 8.97 7.55
CA VAL A 165 27.16 8.37 7.57
C VAL A 165 27.25 7.05 6.82
N LEU A 166 27.06 5.95 7.53
CA LEU A 166 27.19 4.61 6.97
C LEU A 166 25.81 4.06 6.60
N TYR A 167 25.65 3.67 5.34
CA TYR A 167 24.47 2.98 4.84
C TYR A 167 24.54 1.49 5.19
N ARG A 168 23.53 0.98 5.90
CA ARG A 168 23.38 -0.42 6.31
C ARG A 168 22.20 -1.13 5.63
N GLY A 169 21.54 -0.50 4.66
CA GLY A 169 20.45 -1.12 3.91
C GLY A 169 20.96 -2.07 2.81
N ASP A 170 20.02 -2.76 2.14
CA ASP A 170 20.34 -3.67 1.05
C ASP A 170 20.29 -2.96 -0.32
N ILE A 171 21.41 -3.01 -1.06
CA ILE A 171 21.54 -2.47 -2.42
C ILE A 171 21.19 -3.50 -3.53
N GLY A 172 20.75 -4.70 -3.16
CA GLY A 172 20.22 -5.67 -4.11
C GLY A 172 20.77 -7.06 -3.88
N ARG A 173 20.06 -7.82 -3.05
CA ARG A 173 19.67 -9.21 -3.32
C ARG A 173 18.61 -9.58 -2.29
N ASN A 174 17.38 -9.78 -2.77
CA ASN A 174 16.32 -10.39 -1.98
C ASN A 174 16.84 -11.71 -1.38
N ARG A 175 17.16 -11.70 -0.09
CA ARG A 175 17.43 -12.90 0.70
C ARG A 175 16.07 -13.45 1.12
N ALA A 176 15.36 -14.02 0.15
CA ALA A 176 14.26 -14.94 0.37
C ALA A 176 14.78 -16.36 0.25
#